data_AF-A0AAD3CX42-F1
#
_entry.id   AF-A0AAD3CX42-F1
#
_cell.length_a   1.000
_cell.length_b   1.000
_cell.length_c   1.000
_cell.angle_alpha   90.00
_cell.angle_beta   90.00
_cell.angle_gamma   90.00
#
_symmetry.space_group_name_H-M   'P 1'
#
loop_
_entity.id
_entity.type
_entity.pdbx_description
1 polymer ?
#
loop_
_entity_poly.entity_id
_entity_poly.type
_entity_poly.pdbx_seq_one_letter_code
_entity_poly.pdbx_strand_id
1 'polypeptide(L)'
;MSFWIDTRDDIPIVRAAFNLPRVTGSISFVCSSIIIYMMVSDRKWKLTKPNHRILLAMSIFDLIASTVEILSSVPVPSHLGVVGAIGNETTCNVQAFMFQLSTAVMLYNASLSYYYFMTVCRQVSKIEFAKKFQYEKICHIISIGYPLVTAIIR
;
A
#
# COMPACT_ATOMS: atom_id res chain seq x y z
N MET A 1 25.48 8.01 -24.65
CA MET A 1 24.45 9.06 -24.76
C MET A 1 24.32 9.68 -23.39
N SER A 2 25.11 10.71 -23.18
CA SER A 2 25.48 11.27 -21.88
C SER A 2 24.37 12.21 -21.41
N PHE A 3 23.65 11.80 -20.38
CA PHE A 3 22.63 12.60 -19.72
C PHE A 3 23.37 13.59 -18.80
N TRP A 4 23.75 14.74 -19.36
CA TRP A 4 24.25 15.89 -18.59
C TRP A 4 23.09 16.47 -17.78
N ILE A 5 22.97 16.05 -16.51
CA ILE A 5 22.13 16.69 -15.49
C ILE A 5 22.94 17.86 -14.95
N ASP A 6 22.39 19.07 -15.04
CA ASP A 6 22.99 20.30 -14.56
C ASP A 6 22.94 20.33 -13.02
N THR A 7 24.02 19.86 -12.41
CA THR A 7 24.14 19.56 -10.97
C THR A 7 23.93 20.72 -9.99
N ARG A 8 23.58 21.95 -10.40
CA ARG A 8 23.41 23.10 -9.50
C ARG A 8 21.96 23.55 -9.27
N ASP A 9 21.09 23.45 -10.28
CA ASP A 9 19.66 23.83 -10.17
C ASP A 9 18.74 22.63 -9.86
N ASP A 10 19.21 21.40 -10.08
CA ASP A 10 18.46 20.17 -9.77
C ASP A 10 18.57 19.74 -8.30
N ILE A 11 19.52 20.28 -7.54
CA ILE A 11 19.74 19.95 -6.12
C ILE A 11 18.45 20.08 -5.27
N PRO A 12 17.67 21.17 -5.33
CA PRO A 12 16.42 21.28 -4.56
C PRO A 12 15.35 20.28 -5.01
N ILE A 13 15.23 20.01 -6.31
CA ILE A 13 14.25 19.07 -6.87
C ILE A 13 14.58 17.65 -6.42
N VAL A 14 15.84 17.27 -6.50
CA VAL A 14 16.33 15.95 -6.09
C VAL A 14 16.18 15.76 -4.57
N ARG A 15 16.50 16.77 -3.76
CA ARG A 15 16.27 16.74 -2.31
C ARG A 15 14.78 16.66 -1.95
N ALA A 16 13.93 17.38 -2.66
CA ALA A 16 12.48 17.31 -2.47
C ALA A 16 11.96 15.92 -2.79
N ALA A 17 12.42 15.29 -3.88
CA ALA A 17 12.02 13.94 -4.28
C ALA A 17 12.39 12.86 -3.24
N PHE A 18 13.48 13.03 -2.49
CA PHE A 18 13.85 12.11 -1.41
C PHE A 18 13.10 12.34 -0.10
N ASN A 19 12.78 13.60 0.22
CA ASN A 19 12.10 13.95 1.47
C ASN A 19 10.58 13.82 1.36
N LEU A 20 10.00 13.98 0.16
CA LEU A 20 8.56 13.81 -0.08
C LEU A 20 8.04 12.45 0.43
N PRO A 21 8.59 11.30 -0.03
CA PRO A 21 8.07 9.99 0.36
C PRO A 21 8.19 9.76 1.88
N ARG A 22 9.19 10.37 2.53
CA ARG A 22 9.36 10.25 3.98
C ARG A 22 8.26 10.97 4.75
N VAL A 23 7.89 12.16 4.30
CA VAL A 23 6.83 12.96 4.93
C VAL A 23 5.45 12.35 4.62
N THR A 24 5.19 11.99 3.37
CA THR A 24 3.92 11.35 2.97
C THR A 24 3.74 10.01 3.68
N GLY A 25 4.78 9.17 3.68
CA GLY A 25 4.76 7.88 4.37
C GLY A 25 4.53 8.03 5.88
N SER A 26 5.12 9.03 6.53
CA SER A 26 4.89 9.28 7.96
C SER A 26 3.45 9.67 8.27
N ILE A 27 2.84 10.54 7.46
CA ILE A 27 1.45 10.95 7.62
C ILE A 27 0.52 9.75 7.39
N SER A 28 0.74 9.01 6.30
CA SER A 28 -0.03 7.81 5.97
C SER A 28 0.08 6.74 7.06
N PHE A 29 1.27 6.55 7.63
CA PHE A 29 1.49 5.61 8.73
C PHE A 29 0.62 5.94 9.95
N VAL A 30 0.56 7.21 10.33
CA VAL A 30 -0.29 7.67 11.45
C VAL A 30 -1.77 7.50 11.12
N CYS A 31 -2.20 7.93 9.92
CA CYS A 31 -3.59 7.79 9.50
C CYS A 31 -4.05 6.33 9.48
N SER A 32 -3.25 5.44 8.89
CA SER A 32 -3.56 4.01 8.81
C SER A 32 -3.53 3.33 10.19
N SER A 33 -2.63 3.73 11.08
CA SER A 33 -2.63 3.29 12.49
C SER A 33 -3.91 3.68 13.21
N ILE A 34 -4.41 4.90 13.01
CA ILE A 34 -5.68 5.36 13.60
C ILE A 34 -6.85 4.54 13.07
N ILE A 35 -6.92 4.28 11.76
CA ILE A 35 -7.99 3.47 11.16
C ILE A 35 -8.00 2.06 11.76
N ILE A 36 -6.83 1.43 11.86
CA ILE A 36 -6.70 0.10 12.46
C ILE A 36 -7.14 0.13 13.93
N TYR A 37 -6.70 1.12 14.71
CA TYR A 37 -7.12 1.29 16.10
C TYR A 37 -8.65 1.44 16.23
N MET A 38 -9.27 2.28 15.40
CA MET A 38 -10.72 2.48 15.37
C MET A 38 -11.50 1.22 14.97
N MET A 39 -10.93 0.35 14.13
CA MET A 39 -11.53 -0.92 13.74
C MET A 39 -11.39 -1.98 14.84
N VAL A 40 -10.23 -2.03 15.51
CA VAL A 40 -9.96 -3.01 16.58
C VAL A 40 -10.74 -2.69 17.85
N SER A 41 -10.90 -1.41 18.20
CA SER A 41 -11.64 -0.96 19.39
C SER A 41 -13.08 -1.50 19.42
N ASP A 42 -13.79 -1.43 18.28
CA ASP A 42 -15.18 -1.94 18.15
C ASP A 42 -15.26 -3.21 17.30
N ARG A 43 -14.26 -4.09 17.41
CA ARG A 43 -14.11 -5.26 16.53
C ARG A 43 -15.35 -6.15 16.46
N LYS A 44 -16.10 -6.30 17.56
CA LYS A 44 -17.26 -7.20 17.65
C LYS A 44 -18.41 -6.79 16.73
N TRP A 45 -18.57 -5.49 16.50
CA TRP A 45 -19.65 -4.95 15.65
C TRP A 45 -19.12 -4.56 14.27
N LYS A 46 -17.92 -3.99 14.20
CA LYS A 46 -17.34 -3.49 12.94
C LYS A 46 -16.82 -4.65 12.06
N LEU A 47 -16.12 -5.63 12.62
CA LEU A 47 -15.61 -6.78 11.84
C LEU A 47 -16.69 -7.78 11.44
N THR A 48 -17.95 -7.54 11.76
CA THR A 48 -19.06 -8.35 11.24
C THR A 48 -19.43 -7.95 9.82
N LYS A 49 -19.08 -6.71 9.40
CA LYS A 49 -19.39 -6.22 8.05
C LYS A 49 -18.20 -6.46 7.10
N PRO A 50 -18.43 -7.01 5.90
CA PRO A 50 -17.35 -7.33 4.94
C PRO A 50 -16.52 -6.10 4.55
N ASN A 51 -17.16 -4.93 4.39
CA ASN A 51 -16.45 -3.69 4.06
C ASN A 51 -15.39 -3.29 5.06
N HIS A 52 -15.67 -3.45 6.36
CA HIS A 52 -14.72 -3.06 7.39
C HIS A 52 -13.55 -4.04 7.46
N ARG A 53 -13.74 -5.31 7.08
CA ARG A 53 -12.65 -6.28 6.96
C ARG A 53 -11.74 -5.97 5.77
N ILE A 54 -12.33 -5.63 4.62
CA ILE A 54 -11.58 -5.17 3.43
C ILE A 54 -10.80 -3.90 3.76
N LEU A 55 -11.44 -2.93 4.42
CA LEU A 55 -10.78 -1.70 4.85
C LEU A 55 -9.63 -1.97 5.83
N LEU A 56 -9.82 -2.88 6.78
CA LEU A 56 -8.75 -3.30 7.69
C LEU A 56 -7.56 -3.91 6.94
N ALA A 57 -7.82 -4.82 6.00
CA ALA A 57 -6.77 -5.44 5.19
C ALA A 57 -6.02 -4.38 4.37
N MET A 58 -6.74 -3.46 3.73
CA MET A 58 -6.17 -2.34 2.99
C MET A 58 -5.24 -1.49 3.88
N SER A 59 -5.67 -1.11 5.08
CA SER A 59 -4.84 -0.31 6.01
C SER A 59 -3.59 -1.06 6.49
N ILE A 60 -3.62 -2.39 6.59
CA ILE A 60 -2.43 -3.19 6.93
C ILE A 60 -1.40 -3.11 5.80
N PHE A 61 -1.82 -3.28 4.54
CA PHE A 61 -0.92 -3.13 3.40
C PHE A 61 -0.42 -1.69 3.23
N ASP A 62 -1.25 -0.71 3.57
CA ASP A 62 -0.89 0.71 3.56
C ASP A 62 0.19 1.05 4.62
N LEU A 63 0.18 0.40 5.79
CA LEU A 63 1.28 0.51 6.77
C LEU A 63 2.60 -0.03 6.23
N ILE A 64 2.56 -1.16 5.52
CA ILE A 64 3.75 -1.76 4.89
C ILE A 64 4.30 -0.79 3.83
N ALA A 65 3.42 -0.25 2.97
CA ALA A 65 3.78 0.74 1.95
C ALA A 65 4.39 1.99 2.57
N SER A 66 3.75 2.53 3.62
CA SER A 66 4.23 3.70 4.35
C SER A 66 5.61 3.46 4.98
N THR A 67 5.86 2.27 5.52
CA THR A 67 7.18 1.91 6.06
C THR A 67 8.26 1.91 4.98
N VAL A 68 7.92 1.40 3.79
CA VAL A 68 8.81 1.43 2.63
C VAL A 68 9.07 2.87 2.16
N GLU A 69 8.05 3.73 2.10
CA GLU A 69 8.22 5.14 1.72
C GLU A 69 9.04 5.93 2.74
N ILE A 70 8.93 5.62 4.03
CA ILE A 70 9.78 6.23 5.08
C ILE A 70 11.24 5.83 4.89
N LEU A 71 11.50 4.55 4.56
CA LEU A 71 12.84 4.05 4.31
C LEU A 71 13.42 4.61 2.99
N SER A 72 12.62 4.73 1.94
CA SER A 72 12.95 5.34 0.64
C SER A 72 14.36 4.98 0.13
N SER A 73 15.35 5.85 0.32
CA SER A 73 16.72 5.66 -0.17
C SER A 73 17.64 4.86 0.77
N VAL A 74 17.22 4.55 1.99
CA VAL A 74 18.05 3.87 3.01
C VAL A 74 18.55 2.49 2.56
N PRO A 75 17.73 1.58 2.02
CA PRO A 75 18.17 0.24 1.68
C PRO A 75 18.84 0.13 0.30
N VAL A 76 19.04 1.25 -0.40
CA VAL A 76 19.80 1.28 -1.64
C VAL A 76 21.26 0.88 -1.35
N PRO A 77 21.91 0.09 -2.22
CA PRO A 77 23.31 -0.29 -2.06
C PRO A 77 24.22 0.93 -1.93
N SER A 78 25.03 0.96 -0.87
CA SER A 78 25.94 2.10 -0.57
C SER A 78 26.97 2.38 -1.68
N HIS A 79 27.32 1.37 -2.49
CA HIS A 79 28.26 1.50 -3.59
C HIS A 79 27.73 2.30 -4.79
N LEU A 80 26.42 2.57 -4.86
CA LEU A 80 25.79 3.33 -5.95
C LEU A 80 25.85 4.85 -5.77
N GLY A 81 26.39 5.35 -4.65
CA GLY A 81 26.60 6.79 -4.43
C GLY A 81 25.31 7.61 -4.26
N VAL A 82 24.18 6.97 -3.96
CA VAL A 82 22.89 7.64 -3.73
C VAL A 82 22.85 8.29 -2.34
N VAL A 83 22.27 9.49 -2.25
CA VAL A 83 22.16 10.24 -0.99
C VAL A 83 21.29 9.48 0.02
N GLY A 84 21.90 9.07 1.14
CA GLY A 84 21.23 8.34 2.21
C GLY A 84 21.23 6.80 2.05
N ALA A 85 21.94 6.26 1.06
CA ALA A 85 22.10 4.83 0.85
C ALA A 85 23.09 4.22 1.87
N ILE A 86 22.59 3.33 2.72
CA ILE A 86 23.39 2.60 3.73
C ILE A 86 23.21 1.07 3.57
N GLY A 87 22.29 0.64 2.70
CA GLY A 87 21.92 -0.75 2.50
C GLY A 87 22.82 -1.54 1.56
N ASN A 88 22.31 -2.71 1.19
CA ASN A 88 22.92 -3.67 0.26
C ASN A 88 21.87 -4.17 -0.77
N GLU A 89 22.29 -5.00 -1.72
CA GLU A 89 21.41 -5.59 -2.75
C GLU A 89 20.21 -6.33 -2.13
N THR A 90 20.43 -7.06 -1.03
CA THR A 90 19.37 -7.80 -0.34
C THR A 90 18.31 -6.86 0.24
N THR A 91 18.71 -5.78 0.91
CA THR A 91 17.76 -4.81 1.47
C THR A 91 17.00 -4.08 0.37
N CYS A 92 17.64 -3.83 -0.77
CA CYS A 92 17.00 -3.24 -1.94
C CYS A 92 15.91 -4.16 -2.52
N ASN A 93 16.22 -5.45 -2.68
CA ASN A 93 15.26 -6.45 -3.16
C ASN A 93 14.08 -6.62 -2.20
N VAL A 94 14.33 -6.66 -0.88
CA VAL A 94 13.26 -6.71 0.12
C VAL A 94 12.39 -5.46 0.06
N GLN A 95 12.98 -4.26 -0.09
CA GLN A 95 12.21 -3.03 -0.24
C GLN A 95 11.33 -3.08 -1.50
N ALA A 96 11.88 -3.51 -2.63
CA ALA A 96 11.15 -3.63 -3.89
C ALA A 96 9.99 -4.62 -3.79
N PHE A 97 10.21 -5.77 -3.14
CA PHE A 97 9.17 -6.77 -2.88
C PHE A 97 8.03 -6.19 -2.03
N MET A 98 8.36 -5.51 -0.91
CA MET A 98 7.36 -4.90 -0.03
C MET A 98 6.61 -3.75 -0.71
N PHE A 99 7.29 -2.96 -1.55
CA PHE A 99 6.65 -1.94 -2.35
C PHE A 99 5.70 -2.55 -3.38
N GLN A 100 6.09 -3.65 -4.04
CA GLN A 100 5.23 -4.34 -5.00
C GLN A 100 3.96 -4.89 -4.32
N LEU A 101 4.07 -5.40 -3.09
CA LEU A 101 2.91 -5.83 -2.30
C LEU A 101 1.91 -4.70 -2.01
N SER A 102 2.35 -3.43 -1.96
CA SER A 102 1.46 -2.29 -1.75
C SER A 102 0.42 -2.12 -2.86
N THR A 103 0.65 -2.68 -4.06
CA THR A 103 -0.34 -2.66 -5.15
C THR A 103 -1.65 -3.36 -4.78
N ALA A 104 -1.65 -4.21 -3.74
CA ALA A 104 -2.85 -4.77 -3.13
C ALA A 104 -3.86 -3.68 -2.71
N VAL A 105 -3.39 -2.52 -2.25
CA VAL A 105 -4.21 -1.40 -1.79
C VAL A 105 -5.11 -0.88 -2.91
N MET A 106 -4.60 -0.80 -4.14
CA MET A 106 -5.38 -0.36 -5.31
C MET A 106 -6.50 -1.36 -5.66
N LEU A 107 -6.20 -2.65 -5.57
CA LEU A 107 -7.18 -3.73 -5.83
C LEU A 107 -8.25 -3.79 -4.74
N TYR A 108 -7.89 -3.57 -3.48
CA TYR A 108 -8.86 -3.43 -2.40
C TYR A 108 -9.74 -2.21 -2.56
N ASN A 109 -9.17 -1.07 -3.00
CA ASN A 109 -9.95 0.12 -3.29
C ASN A 109 -10.97 -0.12 -4.42
N ALA A 110 -10.55 -0.77 -5.51
CA ALA A 110 -11.45 -1.17 -6.59
C ALA A 110 -12.56 -2.12 -6.12
N SER A 111 -12.21 -3.09 -5.27
CA SER A 111 -13.18 -4.02 -4.65
C SER A 111 -14.22 -3.29 -3.80
N LEU A 112 -13.80 -2.23 -3.09
CA LEU A 112 -14.66 -1.40 -2.26
C LEU A 112 -15.56 -0.49 -3.12
N SER A 113 -15.03 0.10 -4.20
CA SER A 113 -15.83 0.86 -5.16
C SER A 113 -16.91 0.00 -5.81
N TYR A 114 -16.57 -1.23 -6.20
CA TYR A 114 -17.56 -2.17 -6.74
C TYR A 114 -18.63 -2.53 -5.70
N TYR A 115 -18.24 -2.76 -4.44
CA TYR A 115 -19.20 -2.98 -3.35
C TYR A 115 -20.15 -1.79 -3.19
N TYR A 116 -19.63 -0.56 -3.17
CA TYR A 116 -20.46 0.64 -3.01
C TYR A 116 -21.38 0.86 -4.21
N PHE A 117 -20.91 0.63 -5.42
CA PHE A 117 -21.75 0.67 -6.61
C PHE A 117 -22.93 -0.31 -6.52
N MET A 118 -22.67 -1.57 -6.13
CA MET A 118 -23.71 -2.58 -6.00
C MET A 118 -24.72 -2.27 -4.88
N THR A 119 -24.25 -1.73 -3.75
CA THR A 119 -25.12 -1.45 -2.60
C THR A 119 -25.87 -0.12 -2.70
N VAL A 120 -25.25 0.92 -3.26
CA VAL A 120 -25.83 2.27 -3.36
C VAL A 120 -26.62 2.41 -4.65
N CYS A 121 -26.01 2.10 -5.80
CA CYS A 121 -26.64 2.32 -7.10
C CYS A 121 -27.63 1.21 -7.45
N ARG A 122 -27.27 -0.06 -7.18
CA ARG A 122 -28.12 -1.22 -7.49
C ARG A 122 -29.00 -1.69 -6.33
N GLN A 123 -28.92 -1.02 -5.17
CA GLN A 123 -29.69 -1.30 -3.96
C GLN A 123 -29.67 -2.77 -3.52
N VAL A 124 -28.59 -3.50 -3.86
CA VAL A 124 -28.48 -4.92 -3.52
C VAL A 124 -28.33 -5.04 -2.01
N SER A 125 -29.17 -5.91 -1.40
CA SER A 125 -29.12 -6.20 0.03
C SER A 125 -27.73 -6.69 0.43
N LYS A 126 -27.17 -6.09 1.49
CA LYS A 126 -25.86 -6.49 2.07
C LYS A 126 -25.83 -7.97 2.46
N ILE A 127 -27.00 -8.51 2.85
CA ILE A 127 -27.18 -9.89 3.29
C ILE A 127 -27.18 -10.84 2.08
N GLU A 128 -27.83 -10.45 0.97
CA GLU A 128 -27.74 -11.22 -0.28
C GLU A 128 -26.34 -11.17 -0.88
N PHE A 129 -25.67 -10.03 -0.83
CA PHE A 129 -24.31 -9.88 -1.34
C PHE A 129 -23.31 -10.75 -0.57
N ALA A 130 -23.39 -10.76 0.76
CA ALA A 130 -22.53 -11.58 1.63
C ALA A 130 -22.84 -13.08 1.57
N LYS A 131 -24.10 -13.48 1.33
CA LYS A 131 -24.49 -14.90 1.24
C LYS A 131 -24.31 -15.50 -0.16
N LYS A 132 -24.56 -14.73 -1.21
CA LYS A 132 -24.64 -15.24 -2.59
C LYS A 132 -23.29 -15.29 -3.29
N PHE A 133 -22.39 -14.37 -2.95
CA PHE A 133 -21.05 -14.37 -3.48
C PHE A 133 -20.07 -14.61 -2.33
N GLN A 134 -19.16 -15.56 -2.51
CA GLN A 134 -17.89 -15.62 -1.79
C GLN A 134 -16.99 -14.40 -2.11
N TYR A 135 -17.60 -13.22 -2.29
CA TYR A 135 -17.01 -11.98 -2.79
C TYR A 135 -15.85 -11.55 -1.92
N GLU A 136 -15.99 -11.62 -0.59
CA GLU A 136 -14.90 -11.32 0.34
C GLU A 136 -13.68 -12.21 0.07
N LYS A 137 -13.89 -13.53 -0.10
CA LYS A 137 -12.81 -14.47 -0.40
C LYS A 137 -12.17 -14.18 -1.76
N ILE A 138 -12.98 -13.97 -2.79
CA ILE A 138 -12.49 -13.68 -4.15
C ILE A 138 -11.71 -12.35 -4.16
N CYS A 139 -12.23 -11.31 -3.51
CA CYS A 139 -11.55 -10.02 -3.38
C CYS A 139 -10.22 -10.14 -2.63
N HIS A 140 -10.16 -10.89 -1.53
CA HIS A 140 -8.90 -11.12 -0.82
C HIS A 140 -7.93 -11.95 -1.67
N ILE A 141 -8.40 -13.00 -2.35
CA ILE A 141 -7.58 -13.85 -3.21
C ILE A 141 -7.01 -13.04 -4.38
N ILE A 142 -7.82 -12.23 -5.05
CA ILE A 142 -7.36 -11.40 -6.17
C ILE A 142 -6.42 -10.30 -5.66
N SER A 143 -6.81 -9.60 -4.60
CA SER A 143 -6.05 -8.45 -4.09
C SER A 143 -4.73 -8.83 -3.45
N ILE A 144 -4.57 -10.06 -2.96
CA ILE A 144 -3.30 -10.56 -2.38
C ILE A 144 -2.53 -11.40 -3.40
N GLY A 145 -3.23 -12.27 -4.13
CA GLY A 145 -2.63 -13.19 -5.09
C GLY A 145 -1.96 -12.47 -6.25
N TYR A 146 -2.60 -11.44 -6.82
CA TYR A 146 -2.00 -10.71 -7.93
C TYR A 146 -0.69 -10.00 -7.52
N PRO A 147 -0.64 -9.19 -6.44
CA PRO A 147 0.60 -8.57 -5.99
C PRO A 147 1.69 -9.59 -5.64
N LEU A 148 1.33 -10.69 -4.95
CA LEU A 148 2.28 -11.76 -4.63
C LEU A 148 2.90 -12.39 -5.87
N VAL A 149 2.09 -12.75 -6.86
CA VAL A 149 2.58 -13.33 -8.12
C VAL A 149 3.52 -12.35 -8.83
N THR A 150 3.14 -11.08 -8.93
CA THR A 150 4.00 -10.06 -9.56
C THR A 150 5.27 -9.79 -8.77
N ALA A 151 5.24 -9.92 -7.45
CA ALA A 151 6.40 -9.72 -6.58
C ALA A 151 7.38 -10.90 -6.60
N ILE A 152 6.90 -12.13 -6.88
CA ILE A 152 7.75 -13.33 -7.00
C ILE A 152 8.43 -13.42 -8.37
N ILE A 153 7.77 -12.95 -9.44
CA ILE A 153 8.35 -12.97 -10.80
C ILE A 153 9.51 -11.97 -10.94
N ARG A 154 9.58 -10.98 -10.05
CA ARG A 154 10.57 -9.91 -10.08
C ARG A 154 11.86 -10.30 -9.35
#